data_AF-A0A3M6X9U7-F1
#
_entry.id   AF-A0A3M6X9U7-F1
#
_cell.length_a   1.000
_cell.length_b   1.000
_cell.length_c   1.000
_cell.angle_alpha   90.00
_cell.angle_beta   90.00
_cell.angle_gamma   90.00
#
_symmetry.space_group_name_H-M   'P 1'
#
loop_
_entity.id
_entity.type
_entity.pdbx_description
1 polymer ?
#
loop_
_entity_poly.entity_id
_entity_poly.type
_entity_poly.pdbx_seq_one_letter_code
_entity_poly.pdbx_strand_id
1 'polypeptide(L)'
;MCQICSIKQIASQDRWPKPLESAVQDINFLVQTIHSDYEANKPQRTTKETIPEDLLENLRLLSLALEQLDHDREGWWYSPEKKEQRRRLEGEGQDRKIVELQRINNAATAMVEGMQAKLGLFVKWSLGMK
;
A
#
# COMPACT_ATOMS: atom_id res chain seq x y z
N MET A 1 1.38 17.68 -5.88
CA MET A 1 1.46 16.68 -4.79
C MET A 1 2.57 15.70 -5.11
N CYS A 2 3.36 15.28 -4.11
CA CYS A 2 4.53 14.42 -4.34
C CYS A 2 4.10 12.97 -4.68
N GLN A 3 4.88 12.22 -5.48
CA GLN A 3 4.50 10.85 -5.87
C GLN A 3 4.38 9.93 -4.64
N ILE A 4 5.26 10.07 -3.64
CA ILE A 4 5.16 9.31 -2.38
C ILE A 4 3.89 9.63 -1.60
N CYS A 5 3.45 10.89 -1.60
CA CYS A 5 2.21 11.34 -0.98
C CYS A 5 0.96 10.71 -1.63
N SER A 6 1.05 10.32 -2.91
CA SER A 6 -0.06 9.68 -3.63
C SER A 6 -0.36 8.28 -3.08
N ILE A 7 0.60 7.61 -2.43
CA ILE A 7 0.40 6.31 -1.77
C ILE A 7 -0.66 6.45 -0.67
N LYS A 8 -0.57 7.49 0.17
CA LYS A 8 -1.58 7.79 1.19
C LYS A 8 -2.96 8.03 0.60
N GLN A 9 -3.02 8.74 -0.52
CA GLN A 9 -4.31 9.00 -1.17
C GLN A 9 -4.95 7.70 -1.63
N ILE A 10 -4.19 6.83 -2.29
CA ILE A 10 -4.65 5.50 -2.73
C ILE A 10 -5.12 4.68 -1.53
N ALA A 11 -4.33 4.64 -0.45
CA ALA A 11 -4.68 3.94 0.78
C ALA A 11 -5.99 4.42 1.43
N SER A 12 -6.48 5.62 1.08
CA SER A 12 -7.72 6.20 1.62
C SER A 12 -8.92 6.15 0.66
N GLN A 13 -8.77 5.60 -0.55
CA GLN A 13 -9.83 5.61 -1.57
C GLN A 13 -11.03 4.74 -1.21
N ASP A 14 -10.75 3.55 -0.67
CA ASP A 14 -11.76 2.56 -0.33
C ASP A 14 -11.48 1.98 1.06
N ARG A 15 -12.47 1.25 1.58
CA ARG A 15 -12.36 0.59 2.87
C ARG A 15 -11.47 -0.65 2.78
N TRP A 16 -10.50 -0.74 3.69
CA TRP A 16 -9.69 -1.95 3.86
C TRP A 16 -10.45 -3.04 4.67
N PRO A 17 -10.16 -4.33 4.41
CA PRO A 17 -10.48 -5.38 5.36
C PRO A 17 -9.92 -5.06 6.75
N LYS A 18 -10.72 -5.22 7.80
CA LYS A 18 -10.32 -4.89 9.19
C LYS A 18 -8.93 -5.41 9.60
N PRO A 19 -8.53 -6.66 9.26
CA PRO A 19 -7.21 -7.17 9.64
C PRO A 19 -6.03 -6.39 9.02
N LEU A 20 -6.28 -5.67 7.91
CA LEU A 20 -5.25 -4.92 7.18
C LEU A 20 -5.17 -3.45 7.58
N GLU A 21 -6.15 -2.93 8.35
CA GLU A 21 -6.23 -1.51 8.70
C GLU A 21 -4.98 -1.04 9.48
N SER A 22 -4.41 -1.87 10.35
CA SER A 22 -3.18 -1.54 11.09
C SER A 22 -1.97 -1.39 10.17
N ALA A 23 -1.75 -2.35 9.27
CA ALA A 23 -0.64 -2.30 8.32
C ALA A 23 -0.71 -1.06 7.42
N VAL A 24 -1.92 -0.66 7.02
CA VAL A 24 -2.15 0.56 6.24
C VAL A 24 -1.81 1.82 7.05
N GLN A 25 -2.09 1.85 8.35
CA GLN A 25 -1.68 2.97 9.21
C GLN A 25 -0.15 3.07 9.31
N ASP A 26 0.54 1.94 9.47
CA ASP A 26 2.00 1.90 9.53
C ASP A 26 2.63 2.37 8.20
N ILE A 27 2.08 1.94 7.06
CA ILE A 27 2.47 2.43 5.72
C ILE A 27 2.26 3.94 5.61
N ASN A 28 1.13 4.47 6.08
CA ASN A 28 0.86 5.90 6.06
C ASN A 28 1.85 6.68 6.95
N PHE A 29 2.24 6.12 8.10
CA PHE A 29 3.28 6.72 8.93
C PHE A 29 4.61 6.77 8.18
N LEU A 30 5.03 5.64 7.60
CA LEU A 30 6.28 5.54 6.86
C LEU A 30 6.34 6.47 5.64
N VAL A 31 5.23 6.61 4.89
CA VAL A 31 5.13 7.59 3.80
C VAL A 31 5.31 9.02 4.30
N GLN A 32 4.83 9.35 5.52
CA GLN A 32 5.06 10.67 6.10
C GLN A 32 6.53 10.90 6.40
N THR A 33 7.19 9.91 6.99
CA THR A 33 8.63 9.96 7.31
C THR A 33 9.44 10.17 6.04
N ILE A 34 9.21 9.34 5.01
CA ILE A 34 9.87 9.47 3.70
C ILE A 34 9.64 10.84 3.07
N HIS A 35 8.41 11.38 3.14
CA HIS A 35 8.12 12.70 2.61
C HIS A 35 8.93 13.80 3.32
N SER A 36 8.94 13.78 4.66
CA SER A 36 9.70 14.74 5.46
C SER A 36 11.20 14.66 5.15
N ASP A 37 11.76 13.45 5.12
CA ASP A 37 13.17 13.20 4.82
C ASP A 37 13.52 13.68 3.40
N TYR A 38 12.66 13.37 2.43
CA TYR A 38 12.85 13.77 1.04
C TYR A 38 12.85 15.30 0.88
N GLU A 39 11.87 16.00 1.46
CA GLU A 39 11.81 17.46 1.35
C GLU A 39 12.95 18.16 2.11
N ALA A 40 13.37 17.63 3.26
CA ALA A 40 14.52 18.15 4.00
C ALA A 40 15.84 18.04 3.21
N ASN A 41 16.00 16.96 2.44
CA ASN A 41 17.22 16.69 1.66
C ASN A 41 17.18 17.21 0.22
N LYS A 42 16.02 17.68 -0.25
CA LYS A 42 15.82 18.24 -1.61
C LYS A 42 16.79 19.36 -1.99
N PRO A 43 17.15 20.32 -1.11
CA PRO A 43 18.12 21.36 -1.44
C PRO A 43 19.56 20.84 -1.61
N GLN A 44 19.88 19.69 -1.02
CA GLN A 44 21.20 19.08 -1.08
C GLN A 44 21.37 18.17 -2.31
N ARG A 45 20.27 17.65 -2.87
CA ARG A 45 20.28 16.80 -4.07
C ARG A 45 20.50 17.57 -5.38
N THR A 46 20.44 18.90 -5.35
CA THR A 46 20.87 19.74 -6.49
C THR A 46 22.38 19.89 -6.58
N THR A 47 23.11 19.54 -5.51
CA THR A 47 24.57 19.72 -5.39
C THR A 47 25.33 18.42 -5.08
N LYS A 48 24.69 17.45 -4.43
CA LYS A 48 25.21 16.09 -4.18
C LYS A 48 24.46 15.07 -5.03
N GLU A 49 25.20 14.23 -5.75
CA GLU A 49 24.65 13.14 -6.58
C GLU A 49 24.14 11.95 -5.76
N THR A 50 24.44 11.88 -4.47
CA THR A 50 24.15 10.71 -3.64
C THR A 50 22.84 10.86 -2.85
N ILE A 51 22.06 9.80 -2.84
CA ILE A 51 20.81 9.69 -2.09
C ILE A 51 21.16 9.40 -0.62
N PRO A 52 20.57 10.10 0.36
CA PRO A 52 20.77 9.78 1.78
C PRO A 52 20.44 8.32 2.08
N GLU A 53 21.28 7.66 2.89
CA GLU A 53 21.13 6.24 3.23
C GLU A 53 19.83 5.97 4.00
N ASP A 54 19.50 6.80 4.98
CA ASP A 54 18.25 6.71 5.74
C ASP A 54 17.00 6.78 4.84
N LEU A 55 17.03 7.63 3.81
CA LEU A 55 15.94 7.73 2.84
C LEU A 55 15.82 6.43 2.02
N LEU A 56 16.94 5.82 1.63
CA LEU A 56 16.96 4.54 0.93
C LEU A 56 16.44 3.41 1.84
N GLU A 57 16.83 3.39 3.10
CA GLU A 57 16.35 2.40 4.07
C GLU A 57 14.84 2.53 4.28
N ASN A 58 14.33 3.74 4.50
CA ASN A 58 12.90 3.99 4.63
C ASN A 58 12.10 3.56 3.38
N LEU A 59 12.66 3.75 2.18
CA LEU A 59 12.04 3.28 0.93
C LEU A 59 12.04 1.75 0.80
N ARG A 60 13.09 1.07 1.25
CA ARG A 60 13.14 -0.39 1.30
C ARG A 60 12.12 -0.94 2.29
N LEU A 61 12.04 -0.35 3.48
CA LEU A 61 11.02 -0.69 4.48
C LEU A 61 9.62 -0.51 3.90
N LEU A 62 9.38 0.54 3.13
CA LEU A 62 8.08 0.77 2.50
C LEU A 62 7.78 -0.27 1.41
N SER A 63 8.78 -0.67 0.61
CA SER A 63 8.62 -1.76 -0.36
C SER A 63 8.20 -3.05 0.34
N LEU A 64 8.93 -3.44 1.39
CA LEU A 64 8.64 -4.65 2.17
C LEU A 64 7.27 -4.58 2.84
N ALA A 65 6.88 -3.42 3.38
CA ALA A 65 5.56 -3.23 3.98
C ALA A 65 4.43 -3.37 2.96
N LEU A 66 4.62 -2.87 1.73
CA LEU A 66 3.63 -3.02 0.65
C LEU A 66 3.55 -4.47 0.14
N GLU A 67 4.68 -5.18 0.06
CA GLU A 67 4.71 -6.61 -0.28
C GLU A 67 4.01 -7.46 0.81
N GLN A 68 4.30 -7.17 2.08
CA GLN A 68 3.64 -7.85 3.20
C GLN A 68 2.15 -7.56 3.24
N LEU A 69 1.72 -6.31 2.97
CA LEU A 69 0.31 -5.96 2.88
C LEU A 69 -0.41 -6.76 1.78
N ASP A 70 0.23 -6.98 0.64
CA ASP A 70 -0.35 -7.81 -0.42
C ASP A 70 -0.47 -9.28 0.03
N HIS A 71 0.58 -9.81 0.66
CA HIS A 71 0.56 -11.16 1.20
C HIS A 71 -0.55 -11.35 2.25
N ASP A 72 -0.71 -10.40 3.17
CA ASP A 72 -1.74 -10.43 4.21
C ASP A 72 -3.15 -10.30 3.61
N ARG A 73 -3.31 -9.50 2.54
CA ARG A 73 -4.56 -9.41 1.78
C ARG A 73 -4.92 -10.75 1.15
N GLU A 74 -3.96 -11.43 0.51
CA GLU A 74 -4.18 -12.77 -0.04
C GLU A 74 -4.53 -13.78 1.05
N GLY A 75 -3.75 -13.78 2.14
CA GLY A 75 -3.98 -14.63 3.30
C GLY A 75 -5.39 -14.43 3.88
N TRP A 76 -5.83 -13.18 4.01
CA TRP A 76 -7.19 -12.85 4.43
C TRP A 76 -8.23 -13.44 3.46
N TRP A 77 -8.10 -13.21 2.16
CA TRP A 77 -9.09 -13.64 1.17
C TRP A 77 -9.19 -15.17 1.07
N TYR A 78 -8.06 -15.87 1.12
CA TYR A 78 -7.99 -17.33 1.01
C TYR A 78 -8.03 -18.07 2.34
N SER A 79 -8.14 -17.36 3.47
CA SER A 79 -8.25 -17.97 4.78
C SER A 79 -9.42 -18.97 4.87
N PRO A 80 -9.27 -20.05 5.66
CA PRO A 80 -10.36 -21.01 5.89
C PRO A 80 -11.65 -20.33 6.36
N GLU A 81 -11.52 -19.32 7.22
CA GLU A 81 -12.63 -18.54 7.78
C GLU A 81 -13.38 -17.76 6.69
N LYS A 82 -12.66 -17.06 5.81
CA LYS A 82 -13.29 -16.34 4.69
C LYS A 82 -13.88 -17.27 3.64
N LYS A 83 -13.23 -18.39 3.36
CA LYS A 83 -13.76 -19.42 2.47
C LYS A 83 -15.07 -19.99 2.99
N GLU A 84 -15.13 -20.32 4.27
CA GLU A 84 -16.34 -20.84 4.92
C GLU A 84 -17.44 -19.77 4.99
N GLN A 85 -17.10 -18.49 5.25
CA GLN A 85 -18.06 -17.40 5.19
C GLN A 85 -18.71 -17.30 3.80
N ARG A 86 -17.91 -17.33 2.72
CA ARG A 86 -18.44 -17.27 1.36
C ARG A 86 -19.37 -18.45 1.05
N ARG A 87 -18.96 -19.68 1.42
CA ARG A 87 -19.79 -20.88 1.25
C ARG A 87 -21.15 -20.77 1.95
N ARG A 88 -21.18 -20.23 3.18
CA ARG A 88 -22.45 -20.02 3.90
C ARG A 88 -23.35 -19.01 3.21
N LEU A 89 -22.77 -17.88 2.77
CA LEU A 89 -23.52 -16.86 2.04
C LEU A 89 -24.10 -17.39 0.72
N GLU A 90 -23.35 -18.24 0.02
CA GLU A 90 -23.81 -18.92 -1.20
C GLU A 90 -24.98 -19.87 -0.89
N GLY A 91 -24.84 -20.71 0.16
CA GLY A 91 -25.91 -21.61 0.59
C GLY A 91 -27.19 -20.90 1.08
N GLU A 92 -27.05 -19.69 1.62
CA GLU A 92 -28.16 -18.84 2.08
C GLU A 92 -28.74 -17.94 0.96
N GLY A 93 -28.20 -17.98 -0.27
CA GLY A 93 -28.65 -17.13 -1.39
C GLY A 93 -28.39 -15.63 -1.17
N GLN A 94 -27.37 -15.27 -0.38
CA GLN A 94 -27.04 -13.88 -0.04
C GLN A 94 -26.12 -13.21 -1.08
N ASP A 95 -26.53 -13.23 -2.35
CA ASP A 95 -25.73 -12.76 -3.50
C ASP A 95 -25.19 -11.35 -3.32
N ARG A 96 -25.99 -10.44 -2.76
CA ARG A 96 -25.57 -9.04 -2.51
C ARG A 96 -24.35 -8.97 -1.61
N LYS A 97 -24.27 -9.80 -0.57
CA LYS A 97 -23.14 -9.81 0.37
C LYS A 97 -21.89 -10.45 -0.25
N ILE A 98 -22.07 -11.44 -1.13
CA ILE A 98 -20.96 -12.05 -1.88
C ILE A 98 -20.34 -11.01 -2.81
N VAL A 99 -21.17 -10.30 -3.58
CA VAL A 99 -20.73 -9.23 -4.48
C VAL A 99 -20.01 -8.12 -3.70
N GLU A 100 -20.53 -7.74 -2.53
CA GLU A 100 -19.88 -6.76 -1.66
C GLU A 100 -18.49 -7.24 -1.19
N LEU A 101 -18.37 -8.50 -0.75
CA LEU A 101 -17.08 -9.07 -0.35
C LEU A 101 -16.07 -9.11 -1.49
N GLN A 102 -16.49 -9.49 -2.69
CA GLN A 102 -15.64 -9.48 -3.88
C GLN A 102 -15.21 -8.06 -4.24
N ARG A 103 -16.13 -7.09 -4.16
CA ARG A 103 -15.81 -5.68 -4.40
C ARG A 103 -14.75 -5.16 -3.43
N ILE A 104 -14.86 -5.48 -2.14
CA ILE A 104 -13.86 -5.10 -1.13
C ILE A 104 -12.49 -5.71 -1.48
N ASN A 105 -12.44 -7.00 -1.82
CA ASN A 105 -11.19 -7.65 -2.21
C ASN A 105 -10.55 -7.00 -3.44
N ASN A 106 -11.34 -6.78 -4.49
CA ASN A 106 -10.85 -6.19 -5.74
C ASN A 106 -10.35 -4.76 -5.53
N ALA A 107 -11.04 -3.97 -4.71
CA ALA A 107 -10.59 -2.63 -4.33
C ALA A 107 -9.26 -2.68 -3.56
N ALA A 108 -9.14 -3.58 -2.58
CA ALA A 108 -7.89 -3.76 -1.84
C ALA A 108 -6.72 -4.15 -2.76
N THR A 109 -6.93 -5.08 -3.69
CA THR A 109 -5.92 -5.46 -4.70
C THR A 109 -5.49 -4.26 -5.54
N ALA A 110 -6.45 -3.52 -6.11
CA ALA A 110 -6.14 -2.35 -6.94
C ALA A 110 -5.41 -1.25 -6.17
N MET A 111 -5.75 -1.04 -4.89
CA MET A 111 -5.05 -0.09 -4.03
C MET A 111 -3.60 -0.51 -3.76
N VAL A 112 -3.34 -1.79 -3.46
CA VAL A 112 -1.97 -2.30 -3.25
C VAL A 112 -1.12 -2.11 -4.50
N GLU A 113 -1.61 -2.55 -5.66
CA GLU A 113 -0.92 -2.39 -6.95
C GLU A 113 -0.64 -0.91 -7.26
N GLY A 114 -1.62 -0.04 -7.00
CA GLY A 114 -1.48 1.40 -7.17
C GLY A 114 -0.40 2.00 -6.27
N MET A 115 -0.33 1.57 -5.00
CA MET A 115 0.69 2.03 -4.05
C MET A 115 2.10 1.60 -4.48
N GLN A 116 2.27 0.34 -4.87
CA GLN A 116 3.54 -0.18 -5.38
C GLN A 116 4.00 0.55 -6.65
N ALA A 117 3.07 0.78 -7.59
CA ALA A 117 3.36 1.55 -8.80
C ALA A 117 3.81 2.99 -8.46
N LYS A 118 3.19 3.64 -7.47
CA LYS A 118 3.59 5.00 -7.03
C LYS A 118 4.95 5.01 -6.36
N LEU A 119 5.30 3.99 -5.58
CA LEU A 119 6.65 3.83 -5.04
C LEU A 119 7.68 3.73 -6.17
N GLY A 120 7.44 2.85 -7.16
CA GLY A 120 8.31 2.71 -8.32
C GLY A 120 8.49 4.00 -9.12
N LEU A 121 7.39 4.75 -9.34
CA LEU A 121 7.44 6.06 -9.99
C LEU A 121 8.21 7.11 -9.17
N PHE A 122 8.09 7.09 -7.84
CA PHE A 122 8.85 7.98 -6.97
C PHE A 122 10.35 7.70 -7.06
N VAL A 123 10.75 6.43 -6.92
CA VAL A 123 12.14 5.98 -7.02
C VAL A 123 12.73 6.34 -8.39
N LYS A 124 12.01 6.06 -9.48
CA LYS A 124 12.47 6.35 -10.83
C LYS A 124 12.56 7.85 -11.13
N TRP A 125 11.47 8.59 -10.91
CA TRP A 125 11.35 9.96 -11.42
C TRP A 125 11.69 11.04 -10.40
N SER A 126 11.54 10.77 -9.11
CA SER A 126 11.87 11.74 -8.05
C SER A 126 13.28 11.51 -7.48
N LEU A 127 13.79 10.27 -7.53
CA LEU A 127 15.13 9.95 -7.08
C LEU A 127 16.14 9.67 -8.20
N GLY A 128 15.69 9.50 -9.45
CA GLY A 128 16.57 9.28 -10.60
C GLY A 128 17.21 7.88 -10.63
N MET A 129 16.68 6.94 -9.86
CA MET A 129 17.21 5.58 -9.78
C MET A 129 16.72 4.77 -11.01
N LYS A 130 17.62 3.97 -11.60
CA LYS A 130 17.33 3.12 -12.77
C LYS A 130 17.14 1.67 -12.36
#